data_AF-A0A8I2G795-F1
#
_entry.id   AF-A0A8I2G795-F1
#
_cell.length_a   1.000
_cell.length_b   1.000
_cell.length_c   1.000
_cell.angle_alpha   90.00
_cell.angle_beta   90.00
_cell.angle_gamma   90.00
#
_symmetry.space_group_name_H-M   'P 1'
#
loop_
_entity.id
_entity.type
_entity.pdbx_description
1 polymer ?
#
loop_
_entity_poly.entity_id
_entity_poly.type
_entity_poly.pdbx_seq_one_letter_code
_entity_poly.pdbx_strand_id
1 'polypeptide(L)'
;MKKIEKTGVVVLIGVLTFILIFTYLSLNLKNIDFGYEMQEKMVYREKLREEIAKLKSHKAQLLNLKRVEKEVMEKLGYQYPQPDQFIKVFVSESESATGD
;
A
#
# COMPACT_ATOMS: atom_id res chain seq x y z
N MET A 1 -49.37 48.24 -4.36
CA MET A 1 -48.84 46.93 -4.82
C MET A 1 -47.34 46.92 -5.13
N LYS A 2 -46.78 47.85 -5.93
CA LYS A 2 -45.34 47.86 -6.32
C LYS A 2 -44.27 47.78 -5.20
N LYS A 3 -44.55 48.22 -3.97
CA LYS A 3 -43.57 48.16 -2.87
C LYS A 3 -43.35 46.72 -2.38
N ILE A 4 -44.41 45.91 -2.31
CA ILE A 4 -44.36 44.54 -1.80
C ILE A 4 -43.57 43.63 -2.74
N GLU A 5 -43.71 43.84 -4.06
CA GLU A 5 -42.93 43.13 -5.08
C GLU A 5 -41.43 43.40 -4.97
N LYS A 6 -41.02 44.67 -4.75
CA LYS A 6 -39.61 45.03 -4.58
C LYS A 6 -39.02 44.43 -3.30
N THR A 7 -39.78 44.43 -2.20
CA THR A 7 -39.34 43.80 -0.95
C THR A 7 -39.21 42.28 -1.10
N GLY A 8 -40.13 41.63 -1.80
CA GLY A 8 -40.06 40.20 -2.10
C GLY A 8 -38.82 39.82 -2.91
N VAL A 9 -38.48 40.61 -3.94
CA VAL A 9 -37.27 40.39 -4.76
C VAL A 9 -36.00 40.57 -3.92
N VAL A 10 -35.93 41.58 -3.06
CA VAL A 10 -34.76 41.78 -2.17
C VAL A 10 -34.59 40.62 -1.19
N VAL A 11 -35.70 40.12 -0.62
CA VAL A 11 -35.67 38.94 0.26
C VAL A 11 -35.22 37.70 -0.50
N LEU A 12 -35.73 37.48 -1.72
CA LEU A 12 -35.33 36.35 -2.56
C LEU A 12 -33.83 36.37 -2.88
N ILE A 13 -33.29 37.55 -3.25
CA ILE A 13 -31.86 37.73 -3.51
C ILE A 13 -31.07 37.44 -2.23
N GLY A 14 -31.49 37.96 -1.08
CA GLY A 14 -30.84 37.70 0.20
C GLY A 14 -30.78 36.20 0.54
N VAL A 15 -31.89 35.47 0.32
CA VAL A 15 -31.95 34.02 0.54
C VAL A 15 -31.03 33.27 -0.43
N LEU A 16 -31.02 33.64 -1.72
CA LEU A 16 -30.13 33.02 -2.72
C LEU A 16 -28.66 33.26 -2.38
N THR A 17 -28.29 34.48 -2.01
CA THR A 17 -26.93 34.81 -1.59
C THR A 17 -26.53 34.03 -0.34
N PHE A 18 -27.43 33.92 0.64
CA PHE A 18 -27.18 33.13 1.85
C PHE A 18 -26.94 31.64 1.51
N ILE A 19 -27.79 31.04 0.67
CA ILE A 19 -27.64 29.64 0.25
C ILE A 19 -26.30 29.44 -0.47
N LEU A 20 -25.90 30.35 -1.35
CA LEU A 20 -24.63 30.27 -2.07
C LEU A 20 -23.44 30.33 -1.12
N ILE A 21 -23.43 31.29 -0.19
CA ILE A 21 -22.36 31.43 0.81
C ILE A 21 -22.31 30.20 1.71
N PHE A 22 -23.45 29.75 2.23
CA PHE A 22 -23.53 28.58 3.10
C PHE A 22 -23.03 27.31 2.40
N THR A 23 -23.44 27.10 1.15
CA THR A 23 -22.99 25.97 0.33
C THR A 23 -21.49 26.04 0.09
N TYR A 24 -20.96 27.22 -0.30
CA TYR A 24 -19.53 27.40 -0.51
C TYR A 24 -18.70 27.12 0.74
N LEU A 25 -19.11 27.63 1.90
CA LEU A 25 -18.42 27.34 3.18
C LEU A 25 -18.46 25.86 3.51
N SER A 26 -19.64 25.23 3.38
CA SER A 26 -19.82 23.80 3.67
C SER A 26 -18.95 22.91 2.78
N LEU A 27 -18.86 23.22 1.48
CA LEU A 27 -17.98 22.50 0.55
C LEU A 27 -16.50 22.74 0.86
N ASN A 28 -16.10 23.97 1.20
CA ASN A 28 -14.71 24.27 1.55
C ASN A 28 -14.26 23.52 2.81
N LEU A 29 -15.10 23.47 3.84
CA LEU A 29 -14.80 22.72 5.06
C LEU A 29 -14.60 21.23 4.76
N LYS A 30 -15.49 20.63 3.96
CA LYS A 30 -15.32 19.23 3.53
C LYS A 30 -14.04 19.00 2.73
N ASN A 31 -13.70 19.90 1.81
CA ASN A 31 -12.48 19.78 1.02
C ASN A 31 -11.21 19.80 1.89
N ILE A 32 -11.21 20.56 2.98
CA ILE A 32 -10.09 20.60 3.93
C ILE A 32 -9.93 19.23 4.61
N ASP A 33 -11.03 18.66 5.11
CA ASP A 33 -11.01 17.34 5.75
C ASP A 33 -10.57 16.24 4.77
N PHE A 34 -11.05 16.28 3.53
CA PHE A 34 -10.62 15.35 2.47
C PHE A 34 -9.13 15.48 2.17
N GLY A 35 -8.57 16.70 2.19
CA GLY A 35 -7.15 16.94 1.99
C GLY A 35 -6.30 16.26 3.06
N TYR A 36 -6.68 16.39 4.33
CA TYR A 36 -5.97 15.76 5.45
C TYR A 36 -6.04 14.24 5.40
N GLU A 37 -7.21 13.67 5.18
CA GLU A 37 -7.38 12.21 5.09
C GLU A 37 -6.60 11.64 3.89
N MET A 38 -6.57 12.36 2.76
CA MET A 38 -5.79 11.97 1.60
C MET A 38 -4.29 12.02 1.89
N GLN A 39 -3.82 13.05 2.60
CA GLN A 39 -2.42 13.17 2.96
C GLN A 39 -1.98 12.07 3.94
N GLU A 40 -2.80 11.75 4.94
CA GLU A 40 -2.53 10.65 5.86
C GLU A 40 -2.45 9.30 5.11
N LYS A 41 -3.41 9.05 4.21
CA LYS A 41 -3.41 7.85 3.37
C LYS A 41 -2.20 7.78 2.45
N MET A 42 -1.75 8.89 1.88
CA MET A 42 -0.55 8.95 1.03
C MET A 42 0.70 8.61 1.82
N VAL A 43 0.89 9.21 2.99
CA VAL A 43 2.03 8.94 3.89
C VAL A 43 2.05 7.47 4.31
N TYR A 44 0.89 6.91 4.66
CA TYR A 44 0.79 5.49 4.99
C TYR A 44 1.17 4.58 3.81
N ARG A 45 0.73 4.93 2.59
CA ARG A 45 1.07 4.19 1.37
C ARG A 45 2.57 4.21 1.07
N GLU A 46 3.22 5.35 1.28
CA GLU A 46 4.67 5.49 1.09
C GLU A 46 5.45 4.63 2.10
N LYS A 47 5.09 4.68 3.38
CA LYS A 47 5.68 3.82 4.41
C LYS A 47 5.56 2.34 4.06
N LEU A 48 4.36 1.89 3.65
CA LEU A 48 4.16 0.50 3.22
C LEU A 48 5.03 0.13 2.02
N ARG A 49 5.19 1.05 1.06
CA ARG A 49 6.00 0.82 -0.12
C ARG A 49 7.48 0.64 0.24
N GLU A 50 8.00 1.46 1.15
CA GLU A 50 9.36 1.32 1.68
C GLU A 50 9.54 -0.01 2.40
N GLU A 51 8.57 -0.40 3.22
CA GLU A 51 8.62 -1.65 3.97
C GLU A 51 8.61 -2.88 3.04
N ILE A 52 7.77 -2.85 2.00
CA ILE A 52 7.77 -3.87 0.94
C ILE A 52 9.12 -3.92 0.22
N ALA A 53 9.72 -2.76 -0.10
CA ALA A 53 11.03 -2.71 -0.75
C ALA A 53 12.12 -3.32 0.14
N LYS A 54 12.10 -3.01 1.44
CA LYS A 54 13.00 -3.58 2.45
C LYS A 54 12.84 -5.10 2.56
N LEU A 55 11.60 -5.58 2.65
CA LEU A 55 11.30 -7.01 2.70
C LEU A 55 11.72 -7.75 1.43
N LYS A 56 11.50 -7.16 0.25
CA LYS A 56 11.97 -7.72 -1.02
C LYS A 56 13.49 -7.80 -1.08
N SER A 57 14.18 -6.76 -0.64
CA SER A 57 15.65 -6.76 -0.56
C SER A 57 16.14 -7.84 0.40
N HIS A 58 15.52 -7.96 1.58
CA HIS A 58 15.88 -8.98 2.55
C HIS A 58 15.62 -10.40 2.02
N LYS A 59 14.48 -10.63 1.37
CA LYS A 59 14.18 -11.90 0.69
C LYS A 59 15.24 -12.22 -0.37
N ALA A 60 15.64 -11.25 -1.20
CA ALA A 60 16.68 -11.45 -2.20
C ALA A 60 18.04 -11.79 -1.57
N GLN A 61 18.38 -11.22 -0.42
CA GLN A 61 19.59 -11.57 0.32
C GLN A 61 19.55 -13.00 0.86
N LEU A 62 18.41 -13.43 1.41
CA LEU A 62 18.23 -14.78 1.93
C LEU A 62 18.23 -15.84 0.82
N LEU A 63 17.64 -15.52 -0.33
CA LEU A 63 17.60 -16.41 -1.50
C LEU A 63 18.87 -16.34 -2.36
N ASN A 64 19.86 -15.54 -1.98
CA ASN A 64 21.09 -15.46 -2.72
C ASN A 64 21.88 -16.77 -2.56
N LEU A 65 21.81 -17.63 -3.59
CA LEU A 65 22.45 -18.94 -3.62
C LEU A 65 23.93 -18.90 -3.25
N LYS A 66 24.70 -17.91 -3.72
CA LYS A 66 26.12 -17.77 -3.36
C LYS A 66 26.32 -17.53 -1.86
N ARG A 67 25.41 -16.79 -1.24
CA ARG A 67 25.45 -16.53 0.21
C ARG A 67 25.04 -17.76 1.00
N VAL A 68 23.99 -18.46 0.56
CA VAL A 68 23.54 -19.72 1.15
C VAL A 68 24.65 -20.76 1.08
N GLU A 69 25.23 -20.96 -0.09
CA GLU A 69 26.36 -21.86 -0.34
C GLU A 69 27.56 -21.52 0.56
N LYS A 70 27.95 -20.24 0.63
CA LYS A 70 29.01 -19.80 1.54
C LYS A 70 28.70 -20.11 3.00
N GLU A 71 27.49 -19.81 3.49
CA GLU A 71 27.11 -20.11 4.88
C GLU A 71 27.07 -21.62 5.15
N VAL A 72 26.61 -22.42 4.19
CA VAL A 72 26.55 -23.89 4.28
C VAL A 72 27.97 -24.48 4.30
N MET A 73 28.90 -23.95 3.50
CA MET A 73 30.30 -24.39 3.52
C MET A 73 31.03 -23.94 4.79
N GLU A 74 30.88 -22.68 5.21
CA GLU A 74 31.64 -22.10 6.34
C GLU A 74 31.10 -22.52 7.71
N LYS A 75 29.77 -22.54 7.91
CA LYS A 75 29.18 -22.81 9.23
C LYS A 75 28.81 -24.27 9.44
N LEU A 76 28.35 -24.94 8.38
CA LEU A 76 27.90 -26.33 8.44
C LEU A 76 28.99 -27.30 7.96
N GLY A 77 30.13 -26.78 7.47
CA GLY A 77 31.29 -27.58 7.10
C GLY A 77 31.06 -28.45 5.87
N TYR A 78 30.04 -28.17 5.05
CA TYR A 78 29.80 -28.92 3.83
C TYR A 78 30.92 -28.65 2.82
N GLN A 79 31.35 -29.71 2.14
CA GLN A 79 32.27 -29.65 1.01
C GLN A 79 31.55 -30.08 -0.25
N TYR A 80 31.98 -29.55 -1.40
CA TYR A 80 31.53 -30.08 -2.67
C TYR A 80 31.93 -31.56 -2.79
N PRO A 81 31.04 -32.42 -3.28
CA PRO A 81 31.39 -33.81 -3.54
C PRO A 81 32.55 -33.89 -4.53
N GLN A 82 33.47 -34.82 -4.27
CA GLN A 82 34.49 -35.19 -5.24
C GLN A 82 33.84 -35.90 -6.44
N PRO A 83 34.51 -35.96 -7.61
CA PRO A 83 33.92 -36.52 -8.84
C PRO A 83 33.45 -37.98 -8.72
N ASP A 84 33.95 -38.72 -7.73
CA ASP A 84 33.65 -40.11 -7.42
C ASP A 84 32.54 -40.27 -6.35
N GLN A 85 32.03 -39.17 -5.79
CA GLN A 85 31.01 -39.17 -4.73
C GLN A 85 29.62 -38.86 -5.29
N PHE A 86 28.62 -39.65 -4.90
CA PHE A 86 27.24 -39.49 -5.34
C PHE A 86 26.35 -38.96 -4.21
N ILE A 87 25.58 -37.91 -4.48
CA ILE A 87 24.56 -37.39 -3.56
C ILE A 87 23.26 -38.18 -3.78
N LYS A 88 22.82 -38.92 -2.76
CA LYS A 88 21.52 -39.61 -2.78
C LYS A 88 20.41 -38.61 -2.46
N VAL A 89 19.61 -38.26 -3.46
CA VAL A 89 18.43 -37.41 -3.29
C VAL A 89 17.27 -38.26 -2.77
N PHE A 90 16.77 -37.94 -1.58
CA PHE A 90 15.56 -38.55 -1.04
C PHE A 90 14.37 -37.67 -1.42
N VAL A 91 13.52 -38.15 -2.32
CA VAL A 91 12.23 -37.50 -2.60
C VAL A 91 11.28 -37.91 -1.49
N SER A 92 10.83 -36.96 -0.66
CA SER A 92 9.79 -37.23 0.32
C SER A 92 8.45 -37.42 -0.40
N GLU A 93 7.76 -38.53 -0.12
CA GLU A 93 6.47 -38.96 -0.71
C GLU A 93 5.30 -37.96 -0.58
N SER A 94 5.51 -36.74 -0.06
CA SER A 94 4.44 -35.75 0.12
C SER A 94 3.97 -35.07 -1.18
N GLU A 95 4.59 -35.33 -2.33
CA GLU A 95 4.21 -34.74 -3.63
C GLU A 95 3.51 -35.72 -4.59
N SER A 96 3.34 -37.01 -4.25
CA SER A 96 2.66 -37.99 -5.11
C SER A 96 1.16 -38.18 -4.82
N ALA A 97 0.58 -37.45 -3.85
CA ALA A 97 -0.81 -37.62 -3.41
C ALA A 97 -1.83 -36.63 -4.03
N THR A 98 -1.47 -35.89 -5.09
CA THR A 98 -2.40 -35.05 -5.85
C THR A 98 -2.19 -35.25 -7.36
N GLY A 99 -2.43 -36.47 -7.81
CA GLY A 99 -2.38 -36.84 -9.22
C GLY A 99 -3.29 -38.02 -9.50
N ASP A 100 -4.59 -37.82 -9.30
CA ASP A 100 -5.70 -38.52 -9.98
C ASP A 100 -6.79 -37.48 -10.30
#